data_AF-A0A1W1CZD9-F1
#
_entry.id   AF-A0A1W1CZD9-F1
#
_cell.length_a   1.000
_cell.length_b   1.000
_cell.length_c   1.000
_cell.angle_alpha   90.00
_cell.angle_beta   90.00
_cell.angle_gamma   90.00
#
_symmetry.space_group_name_H-M   'P 1'
#
loop_
_entity.id
_entity.type
_entity.pdbx_description
1 polymer ?
#
loop_
_entity_poly.entity_id
_entity_poly.type
_entity_poly.pdbx_seq_one_letter_code
_entity_poly.pdbx_strand_id
1 'polypeptide(L)'
;MTYNDWHEEHSKKHAKIMKKLEGLDEFDVVQYFIFENMVKNEPDFCELYKTNTKCHEMYELNCYMCGCPHFRFYQTPRLQEDLEFHSICSINSKRGRRTIRDEAEVHQDCTGCTVPHAEDYIFRKFDRDWDAMMKKVKN
;
A
#
# COMPACT_ATOMS: atom_id res chain seq x y z
N MET A 1 6.52 -2.45 -14.46
CA MET A 1 5.16 -2.75 -14.00
C MET A 1 4.43 -1.43 -13.82
N THR A 2 3.20 -1.29 -14.32
CA THR A 2 2.39 -0.08 -14.10
C THR A 2 1.76 -0.10 -12.70
N TYR A 3 1.19 1.02 -12.24
CA TYR A 3 0.44 1.04 -10.98
C TYR A 3 -0.77 0.10 -11.01
N ASN A 4 -1.45 -0.01 -12.16
CA ASN A 4 -2.62 -0.87 -12.30
C ASN A 4 -2.22 -2.35 -12.20
N ASP A 5 -1.15 -2.75 -12.88
CA ASP A 5 -0.66 -4.14 -12.82
C ASP A 5 -0.30 -4.51 -11.39
N TRP A 6 0.42 -3.63 -10.69
CA TRP A 6 0.80 -3.84 -9.30
C TRP A 6 -0.43 -3.95 -8.39
N HIS A 7 -1.41 -3.05 -8.54
CA HIS A 7 -2.64 -3.04 -7.74
C HIS A 7 -3.44 -4.34 -7.90
N GLU A 8 -3.63 -4.80 -9.15
CA GLU A 8 -4.35 -6.03 -9.44
C GLU A 8 -3.61 -7.28 -8.95
N GLU A 9 -2.28 -7.31 -9.08
CA GLU A 9 -1.47 -8.41 -8.54
C GLU A 9 -1.51 -8.44 -7.01
N HIS A 10 -1.40 -7.26 -6.37
CA HIS A 10 -1.41 -7.13 -4.92
C HIS A 10 -2.76 -7.54 -4.31
N SER A 11 -3.89 -7.10 -4.89
CA SER A 11 -5.23 -7.54 -4.47
C SER A 11 -5.34 -9.08 -4.47
N LYS A 12 -4.88 -9.74 -5.54
CA LYS A 12 -4.91 -11.22 -5.64
C LYS A 12 -4.06 -11.89 -4.55
N LYS A 13 -2.86 -11.35 -4.28
CA LYS A 13 -1.99 -11.85 -3.20
C LYS A 13 -2.64 -11.69 -1.83
N HIS A 14 -3.22 -10.51 -1.55
CA HIS A 14 -3.91 -10.24 -0.30
C HIS A 14 -5.12 -11.17 -0.12
N ALA A 15 -5.98 -11.31 -1.14
CA ALA A 15 -7.13 -12.21 -1.10
C ALA A 15 -6.74 -13.68 -0.87
N LYS A 16 -5.61 -14.13 -1.43
CA LYS A 16 -5.07 -15.48 -1.18
C LYS A 16 -4.69 -15.69 0.28
N ILE A 17 -4.10 -14.70 0.93
CA ILE A 17 -3.79 -14.75 2.37
C ILE A 17 -5.09 -14.75 3.18
N MET A 18 -6.04 -13.86 2.85
CA MET A 18 -7.32 -13.77 3.57
C MET A 18 -8.10 -15.09 3.57
N LYS A 19 -8.05 -15.86 2.48
CA LYS A 19 -8.63 -17.22 2.43
C LYS A 19 -8.01 -18.19 3.43
N LYS A 20 -6.70 -18.06 3.73
CA LYS A 20 -6.02 -18.88 4.75
C LYS A 20 -6.44 -18.47 6.17
N LEU A 21 -6.90 -17.23 6.35
CA LEU A 21 -7.20 -16.61 7.65
C LEU A 21 -8.70 -16.46 7.91
N GLU A 22 -9.57 -17.18 7.18
CA GLU A 22 -11.03 -17.08 7.33
C GLU A 22 -11.52 -17.38 8.75
N GLY A 23 -10.83 -18.25 9.48
CA GLY A 23 -11.18 -18.62 10.86
C GLY A 23 -10.60 -17.73 11.96
N LEU A 24 -9.74 -16.76 11.60
CA LEU A 24 -9.16 -15.82 12.56
C LEU A 24 -10.05 -14.60 12.72
N ASP A 25 -10.00 -13.93 13.87
CA ASP A 25 -10.68 -12.66 14.06
C ASP A 25 -9.91 -11.48 13.43
N GLU A 26 -10.47 -10.28 13.53
CA GLU A 26 -9.84 -9.06 12.97
C GLU A 26 -8.48 -8.76 13.59
N PHE A 27 -8.33 -8.94 14.91
CA PHE A 27 -7.09 -8.68 15.61
C PHE A 27 -5.99 -9.63 15.14
N ASP A 28 -6.29 -10.93 15.13
CA ASP A 28 -5.36 -11.97 14.71
C ASP A 28 -4.96 -11.81 13.23
N VAL A 29 -5.89 -11.39 12.36
CA VAL A 29 -5.58 -11.06 10.97
C VAL A 29 -4.60 -9.88 10.90
N VAL A 30 -4.86 -8.78 11.61
CA VAL A 30 -3.96 -7.61 11.58
C VAL A 30 -2.57 -7.98 12.11
N GLN A 31 -2.49 -8.74 13.21
CA GLN A 31 -1.21 -9.24 13.75
C GLN A 31 -0.46 -10.15 12.78
N TYR A 32 -1.17 -10.99 12.02
CA TYR A 32 -0.56 -11.84 10.99
C TYR A 32 0.20 -11.02 9.93
N PHE A 33 -0.30 -9.84 9.60
CA PHE A 33 0.29 -8.96 8.59
C PHE A 33 1.46 -8.10 9.09
N ILE A 34 1.87 -8.23 10.35
CA ILE A 34 3.13 -7.63 10.84
C ILE A 34 4.30 -8.18 10.02
N PHE A 35 5.22 -7.29 9.63
CA PHE A 35 6.34 -7.57 8.75
C PHE A 35 7.09 -8.87 9.11
N GLU A 36 7.45 -9.04 10.38
CA GLU A 36 8.19 -10.20 10.87
C GLU A 36 7.40 -11.51 10.67
N ASN A 37 6.08 -11.47 10.83
CA ASN A 37 5.19 -12.60 10.56
C ASN A 37 5.04 -12.85 9.06
N MET A 38 4.91 -11.79 8.26
CA MET A 38 4.78 -11.88 6.80
C MET A 38 6.04 -12.42 6.13
N VAL A 39 7.23 -12.01 6.57
CA VAL A 39 8.51 -12.55 6.07
C VAL A 39 8.58 -14.06 6.29
N LYS A 40 8.14 -14.53 7.46
CA LYS A 40 8.17 -15.96 7.82
C LYS A 40 7.13 -16.79 7.08
N ASN A 41 5.90 -16.29 6.99
CA ASN A 41 4.77 -17.09 6.54
C ASN A 41 4.42 -16.88 5.05
N GLU A 42 4.73 -15.71 4.50
CA GLU A 42 4.35 -15.30 3.14
C GLU A 42 5.53 -14.61 2.39
N PRO A 43 6.72 -15.26 2.29
CA PRO A 43 7.94 -14.62 1.75
C PRO A 43 7.83 -14.15 0.29
N ASP A 44 6.87 -14.66 -0.49
CA ASP A 44 6.62 -14.26 -1.88
C ASP A 44 5.58 -13.13 -2.02
N PHE A 45 5.00 -12.66 -0.91
CA PHE A 45 4.04 -11.56 -0.92
C PHE A 45 4.70 -10.25 -1.35
N CYS A 46 5.92 -9.99 -0.88
CA CYS A 46 6.71 -8.79 -1.18
C CYS A 46 8.16 -9.17 -1.47
N GLU A 47 8.75 -8.58 -2.52
CA GLU A 47 10.14 -8.83 -2.90
C GLU A 47 11.14 -8.45 -1.80
N LEU A 48 10.82 -7.42 -1.01
CA LEU A 48 11.68 -6.93 0.09
C LEU A 48 11.80 -7.94 1.24
N TYR A 49 10.88 -8.91 1.34
CA TYR A 49 10.95 -9.95 2.37
C TYR A 49 12.13 -10.89 2.15
N LYS A 50 12.57 -11.08 0.89
CA LYS A 50 13.73 -11.92 0.55
C LYS A 50 15.04 -11.37 1.13
N THR A 51 15.11 -10.07 1.30
CA THR A 51 16.26 -9.37 1.91
C THR A 51 15.98 -8.91 3.33
N ASN A 52 14.87 -9.36 3.93
CA ASN A 52 14.41 -8.95 5.26
C ASN A 52 14.44 -7.42 5.46
N THR A 53 14.00 -6.67 4.44
CA THR A 53 14.07 -5.20 4.42
C THR A 53 12.67 -4.59 4.59
N LYS A 54 12.51 -3.65 5.53
CA LYS A 54 11.27 -2.89 5.72
C LYS A 54 11.15 -1.79 4.66
N CYS A 55 9.95 -1.56 4.12
CA CYS A 55 9.71 -0.47 3.16
C CYS A 55 9.58 0.90 3.83
N HIS A 56 9.25 0.92 5.12
CA HIS A 56 9.15 2.11 5.95
C HIS A 56 9.91 1.89 7.27
N GLU A 57 10.70 2.89 7.64
CA GLU A 57 11.41 2.91 8.92
C GLU A 57 10.42 3.22 10.06
N MET A 58 9.92 2.17 10.70
CA MET A 58 9.07 2.24 11.88
C MET A 58 9.27 1.01 12.76
N TYR A 59 8.97 1.13 14.05
CA TYR A 59 9.15 0.05 15.03
C TYR A 59 8.41 -1.22 14.58
N GLU A 60 7.12 -1.10 14.31
CA GLU A 60 6.25 -2.19 13.89
C GLU A 60 5.62 -1.85 12.55
N LEU A 61 6.07 -2.52 11.48
CA LEU A 61 5.55 -2.31 10.14
C LEU A 61 4.43 -3.33 9.87
N ASN A 62 3.18 -2.87 9.80
CA ASN A 62 2.07 -3.74 9.42
C ASN A 62 1.76 -3.63 7.93
N CYS A 63 1.76 -4.75 7.21
CA CYS A 63 1.60 -4.78 5.76
C CYS A 63 0.14 -4.95 5.29
N TYR A 64 -0.85 -4.98 6.19
CA TYR A 64 -2.25 -5.25 5.86
C TYR A 64 -2.84 -4.27 4.83
N MET A 65 -2.68 -2.95 5.06
CA MET A 65 -3.10 -1.91 4.12
C MET A 65 -1.96 -1.41 3.22
N CYS A 66 -1.00 -2.28 2.88
CA CYS A 66 -0.02 -1.95 1.85
C CYS A 66 -0.74 -1.51 0.55
N GLY A 67 -0.23 -0.46 -0.10
CA GLY A 67 -0.91 0.20 -1.23
C GLY A 67 -1.71 1.46 -0.87
N CYS A 68 -1.84 1.79 0.42
CA CYS A 68 -2.43 3.03 0.97
C CYS A 68 -3.78 3.46 0.36
N PRO A 69 -4.89 3.42 1.13
CA PRO A 69 -6.21 3.86 0.66
C PRO A 69 -6.30 5.33 0.22
N HIS A 70 -5.28 6.13 0.53
CA HIS A 70 -5.17 7.54 0.14
C HIS A 70 -4.30 7.80 -1.08
N PHE A 71 -3.56 6.80 -1.57
CA PHE A 71 -2.82 6.91 -2.82
C PHE A 71 -3.79 6.93 -3.99
N ARG A 72 -3.55 7.79 -4.97
CA ARG A 72 -4.30 7.84 -6.22
C ARG A 72 -3.33 7.68 -7.35
N PHE A 73 -3.62 6.80 -8.29
CA PHE A 73 -2.89 6.73 -9.55
C PHE A 73 -3.85 6.91 -10.71
N TYR A 74 -3.33 7.42 -11.82
CA TYR A 74 -4.08 7.62 -13.05
C TYR A 74 -3.52 6.72 -14.14
N GLN A 75 -4.41 6.06 -14.89
CA GLN A 75 -4.00 5.28 -16.06
C GLN A 75 -3.46 6.19 -17.19
N THR A 76 -4.01 7.40 -17.28
CA THR A 76 -3.50 8.47 -18.13
C THR A 76 -3.11 9.65 -17.22
N PRO A 77 -1.89 10.18 -17.31
CA PRO A 77 -1.44 11.25 -16.41
C PRO A 77 -2.37 12.44 -16.44
N ARG A 78 -2.60 13.03 -15.27
CA ARG A 78 -3.36 14.28 -15.18
C ARG A 78 -2.40 15.45 -15.46
N LEU A 79 -2.65 16.17 -16.54
CA LEU A 79 -1.91 17.39 -16.84
C LEU A 79 -2.35 18.53 -15.91
N GLN A 80 -1.37 19.19 -15.29
CA GLN A 80 -1.58 20.43 -14.55
C GLN A 80 -0.36 21.32 -14.74
N GLU A 81 -0.58 22.49 -15.37
CA GLU A 81 0.51 23.34 -15.85
C GLU A 81 1.41 22.52 -16.81
N ASP A 82 2.73 22.56 -16.62
CA ASP A 82 3.71 21.82 -17.42
C ASP A 82 4.07 20.46 -16.78
N LEU A 83 3.27 19.95 -15.85
CA LEU A 83 3.53 18.71 -15.11
C LEU A 83 2.50 17.62 -15.41
N GLU A 84 2.98 16.38 -15.48
CA GLU A 84 2.20 15.17 -15.73
C GLU A 84 2.05 14.35 -14.46
N PHE A 85 0.90 14.41 -13.79
CA PHE A 85 0.69 13.71 -12.53
C PHE A 85 0.23 12.26 -12.77
N HIS A 86 1.13 11.31 -12.54
CA HIS A 86 0.81 9.88 -12.56
C HIS A 86 0.19 9.39 -11.26
N SER A 87 0.56 10.02 -10.14
CA SER A 87 -0.01 9.69 -8.84
C SER A 87 0.01 10.86 -7.84
N ILE A 88 -0.93 10.85 -6.90
CA ILE A 88 -1.07 11.87 -5.84
C ILE A 88 -1.50 11.25 -4.50
N CYS A 89 -1.30 11.99 -3.41
CA CYS A 89 -1.90 11.70 -2.12
C CYS A 89 -3.23 12.48 -1.95
N SER A 90 -4.35 11.77 -1.80
CA SER A 90 -5.68 12.39 -1.65
C SER A 90 -5.87 13.21 -0.37
N ILE A 91 -5.02 13.02 0.64
CA ILE A 91 -5.06 13.77 1.91
C ILE A 91 -3.91 14.77 2.05
N ASN A 92 -3.06 14.93 1.03
CA ASN A 92 -1.89 15.81 1.07
C ASN A 92 -1.08 15.64 2.37
N SER A 93 -0.77 14.39 2.74
CA SER A 93 -0.02 14.10 3.97
C SER A 93 1.29 14.88 4.00
N LYS A 94 1.59 15.53 5.13
CA LYS A 94 2.85 16.25 5.35
C LYS A 94 4.10 15.36 5.27
N ARG A 95 3.89 14.04 5.37
CA ARG A 95 4.94 13.01 5.26
C ARG A 95 5.10 12.47 3.84
N GLY A 96 4.14 12.73 2.95
CA GLY A 96 4.23 12.41 1.54
C GLY A 96 5.13 13.42 0.82
N ARG A 97 5.83 12.95 -0.21
CA ARG A 97 6.65 13.76 -1.10
C ARG A 97 6.23 13.54 -2.54
N ARG A 98 6.83 14.28 -3.46
CA ARG A 98 6.70 14.07 -4.89
C ARG A 98 8.09 13.89 -5.47
N THR A 99 8.20 12.98 -6.42
CA THR A 99 9.40 12.84 -7.25
C THR A 99 9.02 13.29 -8.65
N ILE A 100 9.90 14.06 -9.28
CA ILE A 100 9.77 14.47 -10.68
C ILE A 100 10.78 13.64 -11.47
N ARG A 101 10.31 12.97 -12.51
CA ARG A 101 11.10 12.18 -13.45
C ARG A 101 10.95 12.79 -14.84
N ASP A 102 11.96 12.61 -15.68
CA ASP A 102 11.91 13.02 -17.08
C ASP A 102 11.37 14.45 -17.26
N GLU A 103 11.85 15.34 -16.39
CA GLU A 103 11.56 16.79 -16.32
C GLU A 103 10.12 17.17 -15.89
N ALA A 104 9.10 16.36 -16.19
CA ALA A 104 7.69 16.71 -15.97
C ALA A 104 6.83 15.64 -15.28
N GLU A 105 7.27 14.38 -15.21
CA GLU A 105 6.46 13.27 -14.67
C GLU A 105 6.46 13.27 -13.13
N VAL A 106 5.31 13.57 -12.54
CA VAL A 106 5.14 13.65 -11.09
C VAL A 106 4.59 12.34 -10.53
N HIS A 107 5.37 11.73 -9.65
CA HIS A 107 4.99 10.55 -8.89
C HIS A 107 4.94 10.83 -7.39
N GLN A 108 3.88 10.37 -6.75
CA GLN A 108 3.74 10.42 -5.30
C GLN A 108 4.73 9.46 -4.64
N ASP A 109 5.55 10.00 -3.74
CA ASP A 109 6.46 9.26 -2.88
C ASP A 109 5.87 9.20 -1.47
N CYS A 110 5.70 7.98 -0.94
CA CYS A 110 5.15 7.74 0.38
C CYS A 110 6.17 7.17 1.37
N THR A 111 7.45 7.02 1.00
CA THR A 111 8.51 6.37 1.82
C THR A 111 8.60 6.93 3.24
N GLY A 112 8.34 8.23 3.43
CA GLY A 112 8.35 8.88 4.75
C GLY A 112 7.03 8.80 5.54
N CYS A 113 5.99 8.14 5.02
CA CYS A 113 4.64 8.09 5.60
C CYS A 113 4.32 6.71 6.17
N THR A 114 3.73 6.67 7.37
CA THR A 114 3.39 5.42 8.07
C THR A 114 1.89 5.19 8.20
N VAL A 115 1.05 6.11 7.69
CA VAL A 115 -0.41 6.10 7.88
C VAL A 115 -1.07 4.74 7.60
N PRO A 116 -0.87 4.09 6.44
CA PRO A 116 -1.54 2.81 6.16
C PRO A 116 -0.91 1.62 6.90
N HIS A 117 0.20 1.83 7.61
CA HIS A 117 0.94 0.79 8.32
C HIS A 117 0.75 0.84 9.83
N ALA A 118 0.09 1.88 10.34
CA ALA A 118 -0.22 2.01 11.76
C ALA A 118 -1.46 1.18 12.10
N GLU A 119 -1.39 0.39 13.16
CA GLU A 119 -2.47 -0.52 13.57
C GLU A 119 -3.79 0.23 13.85
N ASP A 120 -3.73 1.38 14.53
CA ASP A 120 -4.91 2.19 14.84
C ASP A 120 -5.65 2.65 13.58
N TYR A 121 -4.91 2.97 12.52
CA TYR A 121 -5.46 3.32 11.23
C TYR A 121 -6.08 2.10 10.55
N ILE A 122 -5.38 0.96 10.59
CA ILE A 122 -5.84 -0.30 10.01
C ILE A 122 -7.16 -0.74 10.65
N PHE A 123 -7.23 -0.86 11.98
CA PHE A 123 -8.45 -1.25 12.68
C PHE A 123 -9.62 -0.31 12.38
N ARG A 124 -9.40 1.01 12.31
CA ARG A 124 -10.47 1.97 11.97
C ARG A 124 -11.01 1.82 10.54
N LYS A 125 -10.25 1.21 9.64
CA LYS A 125 -10.57 1.11 8.21
C LYS A 125 -10.67 -0.34 7.72
N PHE A 126 -10.61 -1.31 8.63
CA PHE A 126 -10.51 -2.71 8.32
C PHE A 126 -11.70 -3.18 7.48
N ASP A 127 -11.39 -3.95 6.45
CA ASP A 127 -12.33 -4.75 5.70
C ASP A 127 -11.58 -5.97 5.17
N ARG A 128 -12.18 -7.16 5.27
CA ARG A 128 -11.54 -8.39 4.78
C ARG A 128 -11.30 -8.36 3.27
N ASP A 129 -12.09 -7.56 2.55
CA ASP A 129 -11.88 -7.28 1.14
C ASP A 129 -10.97 -6.06 0.96
N TRP A 130 -9.73 -6.31 0.53
CA TRP A 130 -8.75 -5.26 0.27
C TRP A 130 -9.22 -4.28 -0.83
N ASP A 131 -9.94 -4.76 -1.84
CA ASP A 131 -10.46 -3.90 -2.89
C ASP A 131 -11.54 -2.95 -2.35
N ALA A 132 -12.31 -3.35 -1.33
CA ALA A 132 -13.26 -2.47 -0.66
C ALA A 132 -12.55 -1.29 0.05
N MET A 133 -11.40 -1.55 0.68
CA MET A 133 -10.56 -0.51 1.29
C MET A 133 -9.89 0.38 0.24
N MET A 134 -9.50 -0.20 -0.91
CA MET A 134 -8.77 0.48 -1.98
C MET A 134 -9.67 1.04 -3.09
N LYS A 135 -11.00 0.98 -2.95
CA LYS A 135 -11.98 1.35 -4.00
C LYS A 135 -11.83 2.74 -4.64
N LYS A 136 -11.08 3.65 -4.00
CA LYS A 136 -10.83 5.02 -4.49
C LYS A 136 -9.42 5.20 -5.06
N VAL A 137 -8.57 4.17 -5.05
CA VAL A 137 -7.14 4.30 -5.39
C VAL A 137 -6.95 4.47 -6.89
N LYS A 138 -7.68 3.72 -7.71
CA LYS A 138 -7.66 3.83 -9.17
C LYS A 138 -8.56 4.98 -9.63
N ASN A 139 -7.99 5.94 -10.36
CA ASN A 139 -8.69 7.07 -10.98
C ASN A 139 -8.57 7.05 -12.51
#